data_AF-A0A945NIB3-F1
#
_entry.id   AF-A0A945NIB3-F1
#
_cell.length_a   1.000
_cell.length_b   1.000
_cell.length_c   1.000
_cell.angle_alpha   90.00
_cell.angle_beta   90.00
_cell.angle_gamma   90.00
#
_symmetry.space_group_name_H-M   'P 1'
#
loop_
_entity.id
_entity.type
_entity.pdbx_description
1 polymer ?
#
loop_
_entity_poly.entity_id
_entity_poly.type
_entity_poly.pdbx_seq_one_letter_code
_entity_poly.pdbx_strand_id
1 'polypeptide(L)'
;LHLASGHMLNGQSSTQAVKALKPPVIFLFADRFKRQLDRWSGSKIERALSVLTEAEVNCKSTGLPDEAICGRALMSLSQAARH
;
A
#
# COMPACT_ATOMS: atom_id res chain seq x y z
N LEU A 1 3.12 2.80 -3.59
CA LEU A 1 1.81 2.63 -4.24
C LEU A 1 1.00 3.92 -4.25
N HIS A 2 0.79 4.57 -3.09
CA HIS A 2 0.01 5.82 -2.99
C HIS A 2 0.39 6.89 -4.04
N LEU A 3 1.67 7.23 -4.15
CA LEU A 3 2.14 8.22 -5.13
C LEU A 3 1.84 7.82 -6.58
N ALA A 4 2.11 6.58 -6.96
CA ALA A 4 1.79 6.06 -8.31
C ALA A 4 0.28 5.96 -8.56
N SER A 5 -0.53 5.66 -7.54
CA SER A 5 -1.98 5.73 -7.65
C SER A 5 -2.46 7.17 -7.87
N GLY A 6 -1.84 8.16 -7.22
CA GLY A 6 -2.13 9.58 -7.48
C GLY A 6 -1.81 9.98 -8.92
N HIS A 7 -0.69 9.51 -9.46
CA HIS A 7 -0.36 9.66 -10.88
C HIS A 7 -1.42 9.04 -11.81
N MET A 8 -1.94 7.86 -11.47
CA MET A 8 -3.01 7.22 -12.25
C MET A 8 -4.34 7.96 -12.17
N LEU A 9 -4.68 8.52 -10.99
CA LEU A 9 -5.86 9.39 -10.83
C LEU A 9 -5.75 10.66 -11.68
N ASN A 10 -4.54 11.17 -11.88
CA ASN A 10 -4.25 12.30 -12.77
C ASN A 10 -4.19 11.91 -14.26
N GLY A 11 -4.68 10.72 -14.63
CA GLY A 11 -4.82 10.27 -16.02
C GLY A 11 -3.62 9.54 -16.60
N GLN A 12 -2.57 9.25 -15.82
CA GLN A 12 -1.44 8.46 -16.31
C GLN A 12 -1.78 6.96 -16.33
N SER A 13 -1.24 6.23 -17.31
CA SER A 13 -1.33 4.76 -17.29
C SER A 13 -0.49 4.16 -16.16
N SER A 14 -0.79 2.94 -15.73
CA SER A 14 -0.01 2.24 -14.68
C SER A 14 1.49 2.15 -15.03
N THR A 15 1.83 1.97 -16.30
CA THR A 15 3.23 1.95 -16.76
C THR A 15 3.90 3.32 -16.68
N GLN A 16 3.19 4.41 -17.01
CA GLN A 16 3.71 5.77 -16.87
C GLN A 16 3.88 6.13 -15.39
N ALA A 17 2.89 5.82 -14.55
CA ALA A 17 2.93 6.08 -13.12
C ALA A 17 4.11 5.37 -12.42
N VAL A 18 4.43 4.13 -12.80
CA VAL A 18 5.60 3.41 -12.26
C VAL A 18 6.91 4.04 -12.70
N LYS A 19 7.01 4.50 -13.95
CA LYS A 19 8.22 5.20 -14.45
C LYS A 19 8.41 6.59 -13.83
N ALA A 20 7.32 7.25 -13.44
CA ALA A 20 7.35 8.57 -12.80
C ALA A 20 7.89 8.53 -11.36
N LEU A 21 7.94 7.36 -10.72
CA LEU A 21 8.42 7.21 -9.35
C LEU A 21 9.91 7.55 -9.21
N LYS A 22 10.22 8.23 -8.11
CA LYS A 22 11.58 8.54 -7.67
C LYS A 22 11.74 8.05 -6.23
N PRO A 23 12.69 7.13 -5.94
CA PRO A 23 13.57 6.41 -6.87
C PRO A 23 12.81 5.45 -7.81
N PRO A 24 13.39 5.09 -8.97
CA PRO A 24 12.74 4.21 -9.93
C PRO A 24 12.55 2.81 -9.33
N VAL A 25 11.42 2.17 -9.65
CA VAL A 25 11.19 0.77 -9.31
C VAL A 25 12.20 -0.09 -10.08
N ILE A 26 12.96 -0.93 -9.37
CA ILE A 26 13.89 -1.89 -9.99
C ILE A 26 13.11 -2.73 -10.99
N PHE A 27 13.64 -2.89 -12.21
CA PHE A 27 12.92 -3.50 -13.33
C PHE A 27 12.35 -4.89 -12.98
N LEU A 28 13.08 -5.67 -12.18
CA LEU A 28 12.67 -7.00 -11.70
C LEU A 28 11.33 -6.98 -10.94
N PHE A 29 11.03 -5.87 -10.26
CA PHE A 29 9.81 -5.70 -9.48
C PHE A 29 8.73 -4.91 -10.22
N ALA A 30 9.01 -4.37 -11.41
CA ALA A 30 8.11 -3.49 -12.13
C ALA A 30 6.75 -4.15 -12.42
N ASP A 31 6.75 -5.40 -12.90
CA ASP A 31 5.50 -6.09 -13.21
C ASP A 31 4.70 -6.46 -11.96
N ARG A 32 5.38 -6.85 -10.88
CA ARG A 32 4.72 -7.08 -9.58
C ARG A 32 4.11 -5.79 -9.05
N PHE A 33 4.80 -4.67 -9.18
CA PHE A 33 4.33 -3.37 -8.75
C PHE A 33 3.13 -2.89 -9.57
N LYS A 34 3.14 -3.08 -10.90
CA LYS A 34 1.98 -2.79 -11.76
C LYS A 34 0.76 -3.61 -11.35
N ARG A 35 0.91 -4.93 -11.17
CA ARG A 35 -0.19 -5.79 -10.69
C ARG A 35 -0.74 -5.34 -9.34
N GLN A 36 0.10 -4.78 -8.47
CA GLN A 36 -0.38 -4.19 -7.22
C GLN A 36 -1.17 -2.90 -7.46
N LEU A 37 -0.70 -2.01 -8.34
CA LEU A 37 -1.46 -0.81 -8.70
C LEU A 37 -2.84 -1.13 -9.28
N ASP A 38 -2.94 -2.16 -10.11
CA ASP A 38 -4.22 -2.54 -10.73
C ASP A 38 -5.21 -3.13 -9.70
N ARG A 39 -4.72 -3.76 -8.63
CA ARG A 39 -5.55 -4.34 -7.55
C ARG A 39 -5.93 -3.34 -6.46
N TRP A 40 -5.08 -2.34 -6.24
CA TRP A 40 -5.22 -1.38 -5.15
C TRP A 40 -5.75 -0.05 -5.68
N SER A 41 -7.05 0.19 -5.56
CA SER A 41 -7.63 1.51 -5.84
C SER A 41 -7.08 2.58 -4.86
N GLY A 42 -7.13 3.85 -5.25
CA GLY A 42 -6.67 4.96 -4.41
C GLY A 42 -7.28 4.94 -3.01
N SER A 43 -8.59 4.71 -2.91
CA SER A 43 -9.31 4.60 -1.63
C SER A 43 -8.85 3.43 -0.76
N LYS A 44 -8.53 2.27 -1.37
CA LYS A 44 -7.99 1.12 -0.63
C LYS A 44 -6.59 1.42 -0.10
N ILE A 45 -5.77 2.13 -0.87
CA ILE A 45 -4.41 2.53 -0.45
C ILE A 45 -4.47 3.52 0.71
N GLU A 46 -5.36 4.52 0.64
CA GLU A 46 -5.55 5.49 1.72
C GLU A 46 -5.99 4.79 3.01
N ARG A 47 -6.99 3.92 2.93
CA ARG A 47 -7.45 3.15 4.09
C ARG A 47 -6.36 2.25 4.65
N ALA A 48 -5.61 1.56 3.79
CA ALA A 48 -4.48 0.74 4.17
C ALA A 48 -3.41 1.53 4.95
N LEU A 49 -3.09 2.73 4.48
CA LEU A 49 -2.12 3.60 5.15
C LEU A 49 -2.63 4.00 6.54
N SER A 50 -3.90 4.39 6.66
CA SER A 50 -4.53 4.70 7.95
C SER A 50 -4.48 3.52 8.94
N VAL A 51 -4.80 2.30 8.49
CA VAL A 51 -4.71 1.09 9.34
C VAL A 51 -3.29 0.85 9.82
N LEU A 52 -2.30 1.00 8.92
CA LEU A 52 -0.90 0.78 9.26
C LEU A 52 -0.39 1.82 10.26
N THR A 53 -0.73 3.09 10.07
CA THR A 53 -0.35 4.15 11.01
C THR A 53 -0.97 3.95 12.39
N GLU A 54 -2.25 3.59 12.45
CA GLU A 54 -2.93 3.27 13.72
C GLU A 54 -2.28 2.06 14.42
N ALA A 55 -1.97 1.00 13.66
CA ALA A 55 -1.28 -0.16 14.18
C ALA A 55 0.11 0.18 14.74
N GLU A 56 0.89 1.02 14.03
CA GLU A 56 2.21 1.44 14.49
C GLU A 56 2.13 2.23 15.81
N VAL A 57 1.18 3.16 15.92
CA VAL A 57 0.93 3.92 17.17
C VAL A 57 0.58 2.95 18.30
N ASN A 58 -0.30 1.99 18.04
CA ASN A 58 -0.74 1.03 19.04
C ASN A 58 0.42 0.14 19.55
N CYS A 59 1.28 -0.37 18.66
CA CYS A 59 2.47 -1.12 19.06
C CYS A 59 3.41 -0.29 19.95
N LYS A 60 3.52 1.02 19.70
CA LYS A 60 4.46 1.89 20.45
C LYS A 60 3.90 2.45 21.76
N SER A 61 2.60 2.34 22.02
CA SER A 61 1.96 3.11 23.11
C SER A 61 1.13 2.28 24.09
N THR A 62 0.65 1.09 23.72
CA THR A 62 -0.45 0.45 24.47
C THR A 62 -0.04 -0.67 25.41
N GLY A 63 1.22 -1.12 25.38
CA GLY A 63 1.70 -2.27 26.17
C GLY A 63 1.00 -3.60 25.82
N LEU A 64 0.18 -3.61 24.77
CA LEU A 64 -0.44 -4.79 24.18
C LEU A 64 0.60 -5.59 23.39
N PRO A 65 0.38 -6.88 23.11
CA PRO A 65 1.31 -7.67 22.31
C PRO A 65 1.45 -7.13 20.88
N ASP A 66 2.59 -6.54 20.56
CA ASP A 66 2.91 -5.94 19.25
C ASP A 66 2.66 -6.90 18.09
N GLU A 67 2.99 -8.19 18.27
CA GLU A 67 2.78 -9.22 17.26
C GLU A 67 1.30 -9.42 16.91
N ALA A 68 0.41 -9.32 17.89
CA ALA A 68 -1.03 -9.46 17.67
C ALA A 68 -1.61 -8.26 16.91
N ILE A 69 -1.15 -7.05 17.24
CA ILE A 69 -1.58 -5.81 16.56
C ILE A 69 -1.11 -5.81 15.10
N CYS A 70 0.18 -6.05 14.88
CA CYS A 70 0.77 -6.14 13.55
C CYS A 70 0.12 -7.27 12.74
N GLY A 71 -0.07 -8.45 13.33
CA GLY A 71 -0.71 -9.59 12.69
C GLY A 71 -2.13 -9.29 12.21
N ARG A 72 -2.95 -8.67 13.07
CA ARG A 72 -4.31 -8.24 12.71
C ARG A 72 -4.33 -7.20 11.59
N ALA A 73 -3.43 -6.22 11.64
CA ALA A 73 -3.31 -5.21 10.59
C ALA A 73 -2.96 -5.85 9.23
N LEU A 74 -1.97 -6.74 9.21
CA LEU A 74 -1.54 -7.45 8.00
C LEU A 74 -2.62 -8.38 7.43
N MET A 75 -3.36 -9.09 8.29
CA MET A 75 -4.50 -9.90 7.85
C MET A 75 -5.58 -9.03 7.20
N SER A 76 -5.91 -7.88 7.81
CA SER A 76 -6.92 -6.95 7.29
C SER A 76 -6.51 -6.38 5.92
N LEU A 77 -5.24 -6.00 5.76
CA LEU A 77 -4.67 -5.54 4.49
C LEU A 77 -4.71 -6.64 3.41
N SER A 78 -4.40 -7.88 3.79
CA SER A 78 -4.41 -9.01 2.86
C SER A 78 -5.81 -9.29 2.32
N GLN A 79 -6.84 -9.17 3.17
CA GLN A 79 -8.24 -9.28 2.73
C GLN A 79 -8.64 -8.12 1.81
N ALA A 80 -8.25 -6.89 2.16
CA ALA A 80 -8.53 -5.69 1.36
C ALA A 80 -7.86 -5.72 -0.04
N ALA A 81 -6.78 -6.47 -0.19
CA ALA A 81 -6.08 -6.66 -1.47
C ALA A 81 -6.72 -7.73 -2.37
N ARG A 82 -7.57 -8.60 -1.81
CA ARG A 82 -8.16 -9.77 -2.49
C ARG A 82 -9.52 -9.46 -3.08
N HIS A 83 -10.35 -8.71 -2.33
CA HIS A 83 -11.58 -8.08 -2.80
C HIS A 83 -11.25 -6.71 -3.41
#